data_AF-A0A2H3DJW7-F1
#
_entry.id   AF-A0A2H3DJW7-F1
#
_cell.length_a   1.000
_cell.length_b   1.000
_cell.length_c   1.000
_cell.angle_alpha   90.00
_cell.angle_beta   90.00
_cell.angle_gamma   90.00
#
_symmetry.space_group_name_H-M   'P 1'
#
loop_
_entity.id
_entity.type
_entity.pdbx_description
1 polymer ?
#
loop_
_entity_poly.entity_id
_entity_poly.type
_entity_poly.pdbx_seq_one_letter_code
_entity_poly.pdbx_strand_id
1 'polypeptide(L)'
;MIQDTWQNPSDTLSILLIIGGDVVLKALAQLTGRSFTPIAFSFGWVSYSFNTLMSVLGDGRLVPAPDYPAKVINAENGYKRDNKSWVLGRLLRDFERPLDDKVGFRITVFEAVEADLAGVPSVDLWWYSGLVVIIIQLAVAAVPCALHGNWSILFITAAGTMLALITGALPQWRREKWACRRNRNKVLCVTGGNGTRYVMVILGRGLDLEDLAAAESPRMRRRGKDDNSEFFFTQVVCLLLATLWIIILITVTALKEDTWYLLGVGGLGMVQNVLVAGTERHIGTSGIHLEKIEEYEQEKVMDTLMDLEEDYPRVGKSLVTEFFPSGLREAETQWWAGSKEEYEKDRKERCPYSVKQGPITYNAAQARQHHAKIMGVIKMKPLPPAIQRDGRIGRNP
;
A
#
# COMPACT_ATOMS: atom_id res chain seq x y z
N MET A 1 -31.88 -17.98 -28.39
CA MET A 1 -31.48 -16.79 -27.59
C MET A 1 -30.47 -17.13 -26.49
N ILE A 2 -30.80 -17.89 -25.44
CA ILE A 2 -29.78 -18.27 -24.44
C ILE A 2 -28.75 -19.23 -25.05
N GLN A 3 -29.17 -20.30 -25.74
CA GLN A 3 -28.24 -21.26 -26.37
C GLN A 3 -27.27 -20.63 -27.38
N ASP A 4 -27.69 -19.66 -28.18
CA ASP A 4 -26.83 -19.02 -29.20
C ASP A 4 -25.72 -18.18 -28.57
N THR A 5 -26.01 -17.48 -27.45
CA THR A 5 -25.01 -16.73 -26.67
C THR A 5 -23.95 -17.67 -26.06
N TRP A 6 -24.30 -18.92 -25.77
CA TRP A 6 -23.38 -19.95 -25.27
C TRP A 6 -22.75 -20.79 -26.39
N GLN A 7 -23.06 -20.57 -27.66
CA GLN A 7 -22.41 -21.27 -28.78
C GLN A 7 -21.19 -20.50 -29.31
N ASN A 8 -21.20 -19.16 -29.22
CA ASN A 8 -20.07 -18.30 -29.54
C ASN A 8 -19.89 -17.23 -28.45
N PRO A 9 -18.91 -17.35 -27.54
CA PRO A 9 -18.74 -16.42 -26.42
C PRO A 9 -18.21 -15.02 -26.80
N SER A 10 -18.22 -14.64 -28.09
CA SER A 10 -17.72 -13.34 -28.57
C SER A 10 -18.39 -12.15 -27.87
N ASP A 11 -19.69 -12.26 -27.55
CA ASP A 11 -20.44 -11.18 -26.90
C ASP A 11 -20.09 -11.04 -25.41
N THR A 12 -19.71 -12.14 -24.75
CA THR A 12 -19.25 -12.11 -23.35
C THR A 12 -17.86 -11.49 -23.20
N LEU A 13 -17.01 -11.56 -24.23
CA LEU A 13 -15.70 -10.90 -24.24
C LEU A 13 -15.83 -9.38 -24.12
N SER A 14 -16.80 -8.77 -24.80
CA SER A 14 -17.05 -7.33 -24.75
C SER A 14 -17.39 -6.84 -23.34
N ILE A 15 -18.17 -7.62 -22.59
CA ILE A 15 -18.52 -7.29 -21.19
C ILE A 15 -17.29 -7.38 -20.29
N LEU A 16 -16.49 -8.45 -20.44
CA LEU A 16 -15.28 -8.67 -19.64
C LEU A 16 -14.22 -7.60 -19.90
N LEU A 17 -14.12 -7.09 -21.14
CA LEU A 17 -13.25 -5.99 -21.54
C LEU A 17 -13.60 -4.66 -20.85
N ILE A 18 -14.90 -4.37 -20.69
CA ILE A 18 -15.37 -3.11 -20.07
C ILE A 18 -15.02 -3.06 -18.59
N ILE A 19 -15.30 -4.14 -17.85
CA ILE A 19 -15.16 -4.17 -16.38
C ILE A 19 -13.70 -4.38 -15.95
N GLY A 20 -12.91 -5.09 -16.75
CA GLY A 20 -11.60 -5.58 -16.33
C GLY A 20 -10.49 -4.53 -16.18
N GLY A 21 -10.61 -3.34 -16.78
CA GLY A 21 -9.54 -2.35 -16.80
C GLY A 21 -9.11 -1.84 -15.42
N ASP A 22 -10.09 -1.46 -14.57
CA ASP A 22 -9.83 -0.98 -13.21
C ASP A 22 -9.32 -2.11 -12.30
N VAL A 23 -9.79 -3.33 -12.52
CA VAL A 23 -9.31 -4.52 -11.81
C VAL A 23 -7.82 -4.74 -12.08
N VAL A 24 -7.41 -4.69 -13.35
CA VAL A 24 -5.99 -4.81 -13.74
C VAL A 24 -5.15 -3.69 -13.12
N LEU A 25 -5.64 -2.44 -13.15
CA LEU A 25 -4.94 -1.29 -12.55
C LEU A 25 -4.68 -1.49 -11.06
N LYS A 26 -5.69 -1.91 -10.30
CA LYS A 26 -5.57 -2.16 -8.85
C LYS A 26 -4.70 -3.38 -8.55
N ALA A 27 -4.78 -4.43 -9.36
CA ALA A 27 -3.94 -5.61 -9.23
C ALA A 27 -2.44 -5.27 -9.49
N LEU A 28 -2.17 -4.45 -10.51
CA LEU A 28 -0.83 -3.91 -10.77
C LEU A 28 -0.35 -3.05 -9.61
N ALA A 29 -1.18 -2.12 -9.13
CA ALA A 29 -0.82 -1.27 -7.99
C ALA A 29 -0.43 -2.12 -6.77
N GLN A 30 -1.12 -3.24 -6.54
CA GLN A 30 -0.81 -4.21 -5.49
C GLN A 30 0.49 -5.00 -5.70
N LEU A 31 0.72 -5.55 -6.89
CA LEU A 31 1.85 -6.47 -7.13
C LEU A 31 3.15 -5.77 -7.48
N THR A 32 3.08 -4.55 -8.02
CA THR A 32 4.25 -3.80 -8.48
C THR A 32 5.12 -3.33 -7.32
N GLY A 33 6.42 -3.23 -7.57
CA GLY A 33 7.39 -2.69 -6.61
C GLY A 33 8.74 -3.38 -6.60
N ARG A 34 8.75 -4.62 -7.07
CA ARG A 34 9.95 -5.35 -7.44
C ARG A 34 10.19 -5.21 -8.94
N SER A 35 11.36 -5.61 -9.40
CA SER A 35 11.70 -5.61 -10.84
C SER A 35 10.85 -6.59 -11.65
N PHE A 36 10.27 -7.60 -10.99
CA PHE A 36 9.38 -8.59 -11.59
C PHE A 36 8.02 -8.57 -10.90
N THR A 37 6.96 -8.48 -11.71
CA THR A 37 5.57 -8.39 -11.26
C THR A 37 4.78 -9.50 -11.95
N PRO A 38 4.51 -10.64 -11.27
CA PRO A 38 3.78 -11.76 -11.85
C PRO A 38 2.29 -11.43 -11.89
N ILE A 39 1.84 -10.82 -12.97
CA ILE A 39 0.42 -10.52 -13.19
C ILE A 39 -0.12 -11.35 -14.35
N ALA A 40 -1.28 -11.98 -14.14
CA ALA A 40 -1.87 -12.88 -15.11
C ALA A 40 -2.48 -12.13 -16.31
N PHE A 41 -2.45 -12.77 -17.47
CA PHE A 41 -3.17 -12.30 -18.65
C PHE A 41 -4.67 -12.35 -18.39
N SER A 42 -5.42 -11.34 -18.83
CA SER A 42 -6.88 -11.25 -18.62
C SER A 42 -7.51 -10.34 -19.67
N PHE A 43 -8.83 -10.34 -19.80
CA PHE A 43 -9.51 -9.48 -20.78
C PHE A 43 -9.46 -7.99 -20.42
N GLY A 44 -9.18 -7.62 -19.17
CA GLY A 44 -9.13 -6.22 -18.74
C GLY A 44 -7.97 -5.39 -19.31
N TRP A 45 -6.95 -6.03 -19.87
CA TRP A 45 -5.71 -5.38 -20.25
C TRP A 45 -5.85 -4.37 -21.39
N VAL A 46 -6.76 -4.58 -22.34
CA VAL A 46 -6.96 -3.63 -23.45
C VAL A 46 -7.51 -2.30 -22.92
N SER A 47 -8.58 -2.35 -22.12
CA SER A 47 -9.17 -1.18 -21.46
C SER A 47 -8.14 -0.48 -20.57
N TYR A 48 -7.42 -1.25 -19.75
CA TYR A 48 -6.33 -0.73 -18.93
C TYR A 48 -5.25 -0.02 -19.75
N SER A 49 -4.80 -0.60 -20.87
CA SER A 49 -3.70 -0.05 -21.68
C SER A 49 -4.06 1.30 -22.28
N PHE A 50 -5.31 1.48 -22.72
CA PHE A 50 -5.79 2.74 -23.27
C PHE A 50 -5.94 3.81 -22.17
N ASN A 51 -6.51 3.46 -21.02
CA ASN A 51 -6.61 4.36 -19.87
C ASN A 51 -5.23 4.79 -19.35
N THR A 52 -4.28 3.85 -19.34
CA THR A 52 -2.89 4.12 -18.94
C THR A 52 -2.21 5.09 -19.91
N LEU A 53 -2.40 4.90 -21.21
CA LEU A 53 -1.88 5.84 -22.22
C LEU A 53 -2.45 7.26 -21.99
N MET A 54 -3.75 7.37 -21.71
CA MET A 54 -4.39 8.65 -21.39
C MET A 54 -3.80 9.28 -20.13
N SER A 55 -3.63 8.54 -19.02
CA SER A 55 -3.06 9.08 -17.78
C SER A 55 -1.59 9.47 -17.95
N VAL A 56 -0.80 8.64 -18.62
CA VAL A 56 0.63 8.90 -18.87
C VAL A 56 0.86 10.13 -19.77
N LEU A 57 -0.04 10.39 -20.73
CA LEU A 57 -0.03 11.62 -21.52
C LEU A 57 -0.61 12.83 -20.76
N GLY A 58 -1.55 12.58 -19.85
CA GLY A 58 -2.20 13.57 -19.00
C GLY A 58 -1.34 14.00 -17.82
N ASP A 59 -1.60 13.43 -16.64
CA ASP A 59 -0.89 13.76 -15.39
C ASP A 59 0.42 12.99 -15.19
N GLY A 60 0.70 12.04 -16.09
CA GLY A 60 1.91 11.26 -16.12
C GLY A 60 1.94 10.12 -15.12
N ARG A 61 0.80 9.64 -14.61
CA ARG A 61 0.74 8.60 -13.58
C ARG A 61 0.55 7.20 -14.15
N LEU A 62 1.11 6.21 -13.47
CA LEU A 62 0.73 4.80 -13.58
C LEU A 62 -0.03 4.35 -12.33
N VAL A 63 0.34 4.89 -11.17
CA VAL A 63 -0.28 4.53 -9.89
C VAL A 63 -1.67 5.16 -9.78
N PRO A 64 -2.71 4.36 -9.44
CA PRO A 64 -4.06 4.89 -9.26
C PRO A 64 -4.15 5.91 -8.12
N ALA A 65 -5.28 6.62 -8.09
CA ALA A 65 -5.68 7.40 -6.92
C ALA A 65 -5.87 6.49 -5.68
N PRO A 66 -5.74 7.02 -4.45
CA PRO A 66 -5.98 6.24 -3.24
C PRO A 66 -7.40 5.67 -3.23
N ASP A 67 -7.49 4.40 -2.82
CA ASP A 67 -8.75 3.65 -2.73
C ASP A 67 -9.38 3.69 -1.33
N TYR A 68 -8.67 4.27 -0.37
CA TYR A 68 -9.15 4.48 1.00
C TYR A 68 -8.76 5.88 1.49
N PRO A 69 -9.69 6.63 2.09
CA PRO A 69 -9.39 7.95 2.64
C PRO A 69 -8.44 7.80 3.83
N ALA A 70 -7.36 8.57 3.81
CA ALA A 70 -6.42 8.65 4.92
C ALA A 70 -5.93 10.08 5.06
N LYS A 71 -5.49 10.42 6.27
CA LYS A 71 -4.80 11.65 6.60
C LYS A 71 -3.51 11.31 7.31
N VAL A 72 -2.47 12.07 7.00
CA VAL A 72 -1.19 12.03 7.70
C VAL A 72 -1.07 13.28 8.55
N ILE A 73 -0.83 13.08 9.84
CA ILE A 73 -0.71 14.15 10.83
C ILE A 73 0.69 14.06 11.43
N ASN A 74 1.42 15.17 11.42
CA ASN A 74 2.73 15.25 12.05
C ASN A 74 2.57 15.54 13.54
N ALA A 75 3.14 14.67 14.39
CA ALA A 75 3.04 14.81 15.84
C ALA A 75 3.88 15.98 16.41
N GLU A 76 4.90 16.45 15.70
CA GLU A 76 5.77 17.54 16.15
C GLU A 76 5.07 18.90 16.10
N ASN A 77 4.31 19.15 15.03
CA ASN A 77 3.71 20.46 14.75
C ASN A 77 2.19 20.43 14.56
N GLY A 78 1.55 19.25 14.54
CA GLY A 78 0.12 19.07 14.30
C GLY A 78 -0.30 19.34 12.84
N TYR A 79 0.64 19.48 11.91
CA TYR A 79 0.33 19.71 10.50
C TYR A 79 -0.38 18.49 9.91
N LYS A 80 -1.51 18.73 9.25
CA LYS A 80 -2.36 17.69 8.66
C LYS A 80 -2.26 17.74 7.14
N ARG A 81 -2.24 16.57 6.53
CA ARG A 81 -2.25 16.42 5.08
C ARG A 81 -3.19 15.30 4.66
N ASP A 82 -4.06 15.60 3.70
CA ASP A 82 -4.88 14.58 3.06
C ASP A 82 -4.02 13.67 2.20
N ASN A 83 -4.30 12.37 2.27
CA ASN A 83 -3.55 11.38 1.52
C ASN A 83 -3.97 11.32 0.05
N LYS A 84 -2.99 11.45 -0.84
CA LYS A 84 -3.11 11.24 -2.28
C LYS A 84 -2.32 10.02 -2.76
N SER A 85 -1.67 9.27 -1.85
CA SER A 85 -0.91 8.07 -2.17
C SER A 85 -1.75 6.82 -2.02
N TRP A 86 -1.79 6.02 -3.08
CA TRP A 86 -2.41 4.71 -3.07
C TRP A 86 -1.82 3.77 -2.01
N VAL A 87 -0.50 3.82 -1.80
CA VAL A 87 0.18 2.94 -0.82
C VAL A 87 -0.29 3.20 0.61
N LEU A 88 -0.46 4.48 0.98
CA LEU A 88 -0.92 4.87 2.32
C LEU A 88 -2.41 4.56 2.52
N GLY A 89 -3.23 4.77 1.49
CA GLY A 89 -4.65 4.42 1.55
C GLY A 89 -4.80 2.92 1.77
N ARG A 90 -4.10 2.12 0.96
CA ARG A 90 -4.12 0.67 1.07
C ARG A 90 -3.56 0.16 2.41
N LEU A 91 -2.48 0.78 2.91
CA LEU A 91 -1.92 0.46 4.22
C LEU A 91 -2.95 0.63 5.34
N LEU A 92 -3.65 1.78 5.38
CA LEU A 92 -4.64 2.04 6.41
C LEU A 92 -5.85 1.11 6.28
N ARG A 93 -6.34 0.92 5.06
CA ARG A 93 -7.46 0.02 4.76
C ARG A 93 -7.23 -1.40 5.26
N ASP A 94 -6.03 -1.94 5.01
CA ASP A 94 -5.67 -3.30 5.39
C ASP A 94 -5.32 -3.42 6.89
N PHE A 95 -5.06 -2.29 7.56
CA PHE A 95 -4.82 -2.22 9.00
C PHE A 95 -6.13 -2.14 9.81
N GLU A 96 -7.11 -1.37 9.35
CA GLU A 96 -8.39 -1.20 10.04
C GLU A 96 -9.20 -2.51 10.06
N ARG A 97 -9.68 -2.88 11.24
CA ARG A 97 -10.46 -4.11 11.46
C ARG A 97 -11.73 -3.81 12.27
N PRO A 98 -12.76 -4.66 12.22
CA PRO A 98 -13.85 -4.57 13.18
C PRO A 98 -13.31 -4.60 14.61
N LEU A 99 -13.66 -3.58 15.41
CA LEU A 99 -13.37 -3.51 16.85
C LEU A 99 -14.52 -4.13 17.64
N ASP A 100 -14.22 -4.61 18.85
CA ASP A 100 -15.25 -4.98 19.83
C ASP A 100 -16.13 -3.75 20.12
N ASP A 101 -17.41 -4.00 20.42
CA ASP A 101 -18.41 -2.98 20.72
C ASP A 101 -18.01 -2.12 21.93
N LYS A 102 -17.17 -2.66 22.82
CA LYS A 102 -16.66 -1.97 24.00
C LYS A 102 -15.44 -1.07 23.72
N VAL A 103 -14.85 -1.09 22.53
CA VAL A 103 -13.61 -0.34 22.24
C VAL A 103 -13.90 0.87 21.37
N GLY A 104 -14.23 2.02 21.96
CA GLY A 104 -14.54 3.23 21.20
C GLY A 104 -13.41 3.73 20.30
N PHE A 105 -12.15 3.51 20.70
CA PHE A 105 -10.99 3.98 19.94
C PHE A 105 -9.75 3.12 20.18
N ARG A 106 -8.97 2.86 19.13
CA ARG A 106 -7.70 2.12 19.18
C ARG A 106 -6.57 2.90 18.52
N ILE A 107 -5.45 3.01 19.22
CA ILE A 107 -4.21 3.57 18.68
C ILE A 107 -3.14 2.50 18.74
N THR A 108 -2.51 2.23 17.60
CA THR A 108 -1.40 1.27 17.53
C THR A 108 -0.12 2.01 17.18
N VAL A 109 0.90 1.83 18.02
CA VAL A 109 2.22 2.42 17.83
C VAL A 109 3.13 1.43 17.10
N PHE A 110 3.73 1.91 16.02
CA PHE A 110 4.63 1.19 15.15
C PHE A 110 5.99 1.86 15.11
N GLU A 111 7.03 1.06 14.92
CA GLU A 111 8.37 1.52 14.60
C GLU A 111 8.71 1.14 13.16
N ALA A 112 9.25 2.09 12.39
CA ALA A 112 9.71 1.86 11.03
C ALA A 112 11.00 1.02 11.06
N VAL A 113 10.94 -0.15 10.43
CA VAL A 113 12.07 -1.07 10.29
C VAL A 113 13.04 -0.52 9.21
N GLU A 114 14.33 -0.78 9.38
CA GLU A 114 15.49 -0.36 8.55
C GLU A 114 15.18 0.31 7.20
N ALA A 115 15.75 1.51 6.98
CA ALA A 115 15.54 2.32 5.78
C ALA A 115 15.89 1.61 4.45
N ASP A 116 16.76 0.59 4.48
CA ASP A 116 17.20 -0.15 3.30
C ASP A 116 16.13 -1.10 2.74
N LEU A 117 15.22 -1.58 3.59
CA LEU A 117 14.06 -2.37 3.18
C LEU A 117 12.92 -1.48 2.66
N ALA A 118 12.97 -0.17 2.93
CA ALA A 118 11.89 0.73 2.62
C ALA A 118 11.68 0.92 1.10
N GLY A 119 10.45 0.69 0.66
CA GLY A 119 10.05 0.75 -0.75
C GLY A 119 10.29 -0.54 -1.54
N VAL A 120 10.43 -1.68 -0.85
CA VAL A 120 10.46 -3.01 -1.46
C VAL A 120 9.38 -3.89 -0.82
N PRO A 121 8.25 -4.15 -1.51
CA PRO A 121 7.23 -5.06 -1.01
C PRO A 121 7.79 -6.44 -0.64
N SER A 122 7.37 -6.95 0.52
CA SER A 122 7.51 -8.39 0.83
C SER A 122 6.66 -9.23 -0.13
N VAL A 123 7.12 -10.45 -0.41
CA VAL A 123 6.40 -11.42 -1.23
C VAL A 123 5.44 -12.19 -0.34
N ASP A 124 4.24 -12.41 -0.83
CA ASP A 124 3.22 -13.21 -0.16
C ASP A 124 2.57 -14.22 -1.13
N LEU A 125 1.54 -14.91 -0.65
CA LEU A 125 0.79 -15.89 -1.43
C LEU A 125 0.18 -15.29 -2.71
N TRP A 126 -0.31 -14.05 -2.65
CA TRP A 126 -0.94 -13.37 -3.78
C TRP A 126 0.03 -12.98 -4.88
N TRP A 127 1.30 -12.75 -4.51
CA TRP A 127 2.36 -12.61 -5.49
C TRP A 127 2.68 -13.95 -6.18
N TYR A 128 2.77 -15.04 -5.42
CA TYR A 128 2.99 -16.37 -6.01
C TYR A 128 1.81 -16.86 -6.86
N SER A 129 0.58 -16.48 -6.51
CA SER A 129 -0.62 -16.87 -7.26
C SER A 129 -0.55 -16.41 -8.73
N GLY A 130 0.03 -15.23 -8.99
CA GLY A 130 0.22 -14.74 -10.35
C GLY A 130 1.13 -15.65 -11.19
N LEU A 131 2.23 -16.13 -10.60
CA LEU A 131 3.14 -17.07 -11.29
C LEU A 131 2.45 -18.40 -11.58
N VAL A 132 1.73 -18.94 -10.59
CA VAL A 132 0.98 -20.20 -10.72
C VAL A 132 -0.08 -20.08 -11.81
N VAL A 133 -0.85 -18.99 -11.82
CA VAL A 133 -1.88 -18.76 -12.82
C VAL A 133 -1.29 -18.59 -14.22
N ILE A 134 -0.16 -17.88 -14.38
CA ILE A 134 0.52 -17.79 -15.68
C ILE A 134 0.90 -19.18 -16.22
N ILE A 135 1.45 -20.05 -15.37
CA ILE A 135 1.82 -21.43 -15.76
C ILE A 135 0.57 -22.21 -16.18
N ILE A 136 -0.51 -22.13 -15.41
CA ILE A 136 -1.78 -22.81 -15.73
C ILE A 136 -2.36 -22.26 -17.04
N GLN A 137 -2.33 -20.94 -17.25
CA GLN A 137 -2.82 -20.30 -18.47
C GLN A 137 -2.08 -20.82 -19.71
N LEU A 138 -0.75 -20.89 -19.66
CA LEU A 138 0.07 -21.42 -20.76
C LEU A 138 -0.19 -22.91 -20.99
N ALA A 139 -0.37 -23.70 -19.92
CA ALA A 139 -0.70 -25.12 -20.03
C ALA A 139 -2.06 -25.35 -20.69
N VAL A 140 -3.10 -24.62 -20.26
CA VAL A 140 -4.44 -24.69 -20.88
C VAL A 140 -4.40 -24.22 -22.33
N ALA A 141 -3.65 -23.15 -22.62
CA ALA A 141 -3.50 -22.63 -23.97
C ALA A 141 -2.72 -23.55 -24.93
N ALA A 142 -1.91 -24.47 -24.40
CA ALA A 142 -1.19 -25.47 -25.18
C ALA A 142 -2.05 -26.68 -25.61
N VAL A 143 -3.22 -26.90 -24.98
CA VAL A 143 -4.10 -28.04 -25.29
C VAL A 143 -4.62 -28.01 -26.74
N PRO A 144 -5.19 -26.89 -27.26
CA PRO A 144 -5.64 -26.81 -28.66
C PRO A 144 -4.51 -26.95 -29.66
N CYS A 145 -3.31 -26.49 -29.28
CA CYS A 145 -2.10 -26.65 -30.08
C CYS A 145 -1.72 -28.12 -30.23
N ALA A 146 -1.78 -28.91 -29.14
CA ALA A 146 -1.45 -30.33 -29.16
C ALA A 146 -2.54 -31.21 -29.80
N LEU A 147 -3.83 -30.90 -29.56
CA LEU A 147 -4.95 -31.73 -30.02
C LEU A 147 -5.43 -31.38 -31.43
N HIS A 148 -5.51 -30.09 -31.76
CA HIS A 148 -6.11 -29.60 -33.01
C HIS A 148 -5.09 -28.95 -33.95
N GLY A 149 -3.82 -28.84 -33.54
CA GLY A 149 -2.79 -28.12 -34.30
C GLY A 149 -3.01 -26.61 -34.34
N ASN A 150 -3.90 -26.06 -33.51
CA ASN A 150 -4.23 -24.65 -33.47
C ASN A 150 -3.32 -23.90 -32.48
N TRP A 151 -2.30 -23.23 -33.01
CA TRP A 151 -1.30 -22.48 -32.21
C TRP A 151 -1.80 -21.10 -31.75
N SER A 152 -2.95 -20.65 -32.25
CA SER A 152 -3.41 -19.27 -32.09
C SER A 152 -3.65 -18.90 -30.62
N ILE A 153 -4.23 -19.80 -29.84
CA ILE A 153 -4.58 -19.56 -28.43
C ILE A 153 -3.31 -19.51 -27.57
N LEU A 154 -2.35 -20.40 -27.83
CA LEU A 154 -1.05 -20.38 -27.17
C LEU A 154 -0.30 -19.08 -27.49
N PHE A 155 -0.29 -18.67 -28.77
CA PHE A 155 0.35 -17.43 -29.21
C PHE A 155 -0.26 -16.20 -28.52
N ILE A 156 -1.59 -16.06 -28.56
CA ILE A 156 -2.30 -14.93 -27.92
C ILE A 156 -2.03 -14.89 -26.42
N THR A 157 -2.09 -16.04 -25.75
CA THR A 157 -1.86 -16.13 -24.30
C THR A 157 -0.42 -15.77 -23.94
N ALA A 158 0.56 -16.29 -24.69
CA ALA A 158 1.97 -15.99 -24.47
C ALA A 158 2.30 -14.52 -24.75
N ALA A 159 1.82 -13.97 -25.87
CA ALA A 159 2.00 -12.57 -26.23
C ALA A 159 1.35 -11.65 -25.20
N GLY A 160 0.10 -11.90 -24.83
CA GLY A 160 -0.61 -11.13 -23.82
C GLY A 160 0.05 -11.20 -22.44
N THR A 161 0.54 -12.37 -22.03
CA THR A 161 1.33 -12.53 -20.80
C THR A 161 2.61 -11.71 -20.86
N MET A 162 3.33 -11.74 -21.98
CA MET A 162 4.55 -10.94 -22.14
C MET A 162 4.27 -9.43 -22.04
N LEU A 163 3.22 -8.93 -22.69
CA LEU A 163 2.81 -7.52 -22.58
C LEU A 163 2.44 -7.15 -21.14
N ALA A 164 1.71 -8.03 -20.45
CA ALA A 164 1.33 -7.84 -19.05
C ALA A 164 2.56 -7.73 -18.13
N LEU A 165 3.53 -8.64 -18.30
CA LEU A 165 4.78 -8.64 -17.53
C LEU A 165 5.64 -7.41 -17.82
N ILE A 166 5.76 -7.00 -19.09
CA ILE A 166 6.50 -5.78 -19.47
C ILE A 166 5.86 -4.54 -18.81
N THR A 167 4.52 -4.45 -18.83
CA THR A 167 3.81 -3.34 -18.18
C THR A 167 4.09 -3.31 -16.67
N GLY A 168 4.04 -4.47 -16.01
CA GLY A 168 4.32 -4.59 -14.58
C GLY A 168 5.79 -4.36 -14.20
N ALA A 169 6.72 -4.47 -15.16
CA ALA A 169 8.15 -4.25 -14.98
C ALA A 169 8.58 -2.80 -15.21
N LEU A 170 7.66 -1.91 -15.63
CA LEU A 170 7.98 -0.50 -15.85
C LEU A 170 8.54 0.14 -14.56
N PRO A 171 9.72 0.80 -14.62
CA PRO A 171 10.36 1.36 -13.43
C PRO A 171 9.56 2.51 -12.81
N GLN A 172 8.68 3.13 -13.59
CA GLN A 172 7.81 4.22 -13.16
C GLN A 172 6.88 3.82 -12.00
N TRP A 173 6.40 2.57 -11.95
CA TRP A 173 5.62 2.05 -10.81
C TRP A 173 6.34 2.26 -9.48
N ARG A 174 7.60 1.84 -9.41
CA ARG A 174 8.39 1.94 -8.17
C ARG A 174 8.68 3.39 -7.80
N ARG A 175 8.94 4.24 -8.80
CA ARG A 175 9.29 5.63 -8.58
C ARG A 175 8.12 6.46 -8.08
N GLU A 176 6.91 6.16 -8.56
CA GLU A 176 5.67 6.79 -8.12
C GLU A 176 5.24 6.29 -6.75
N LYS A 177 5.19 4.97 -6.55
CA LYS A 177 4.72 4.36 -5.30
C LYS A 177 5.51 4.81 -4.07
N TRP A 178 6.80 5.09 -4.23
CA TRP A 178 7.68 5.53 -3.14
C TRP A 178 8.37 6.86 -3.44
N ALA A 179 7.66 7.78 -4.11
CA ALA A 179 8.11 9.15 -4.37
C ALA A 179 8.18 10.00 -3.09
N CYS A 180 9.16 9.75 -2.23
CA CYS A 180 9.34 10.48 -0.99
C CYS A 180 10.82 10.54 -0.57
N ARG A 181 11.14 11.46 0.34
CA ARG A 181 12.45 11.46 0.99
C ARG A 181 12.59 10.22 1.88
N ARG A 182 13.81 9.70 1.97
CA ARG A 182 14.15 8.54 2.80
C ARG A 182 14.92 8.98 4.04
N ASN A 183 14.89 8.14 5.06
CA ASN A 183 15.71 8.26 6.27
C ASN A 183 15.45 9.59 7.02
N ARG A 184 14.19 10.02 7.05
CA ARG A 184 13.74 11.17 7.85
C ARG A 184 13.23 10.67 9.20
N ASN A 185 13.78 11.22 10.27
CA ASN A 185 13.26 11.05 11.62
C ASN A 185 12.01 11.91 11.77
N LYS A 186 10.83 11.30 11.79
CA LYS A 186 9.58 11.98 12.12
C LYS A 186 8.68 11.03 12.91
N VAL A 187 7.74 11.62 13.64
CA VAL A 187 6.64 10.89 14.27
C VAL A 187 5.36 11.29 13.55
N LEU A 188 4.76 10.34 12.85
CA LEU A 188 3.63 10.58 11.96
C LEU A 188 2.45 9.69 12.36
N CYS A 189 1.25 10.28 12.41
CA CYS A 189 0.01 9.56 12.66
C CYS A 189 -0.75 9.41 11.34
N VAL A 190 -1.23 8.20 11.05
CA VAL A 190 -2.08 7.88 9.90
C VAL A 190 -3.45 7.45 10.40
N THR A 191 -4.50 8.09 9.90
CA THR A 191 -5.89 7.83 10.33
C THR A 191 -6.87 8.17 9.21
N GLY A 192 -8.07 7.60 9.21
CA GLY A 192 -9.13 8.01 8.26
C GLY A 192 -9.79 9.33 8.65
N GLY A 193 -9.44 9.90 9.82
CA GLY A 193 -9.95 11.18 10.31
C GLY A 193 -11.12 11.02 11.28
N ASN A 194 -11.84 12.11 11.53
CA ASN A 194 -12.98 12.08 12.45
C ASN A 194 -14.06 11.08 11.98
N GLY A 195 -14.56 10.27 12.92
CA GLY A 195 -15.47 9.15 12.64
C GLY A 195 -14.78 7.80 12.48
N THR A 196 -13.45 7.76 12.36
CA THR A 196 -12.69 6.50 12.41
C THR A 196 -12.30 6.14 13.84
N ARG A 197 -12.20 4.84 14.11
CA ARG A 197 -11.85 4.30 15.43
C ARG A 197 -10.38 3.89 15.54
N TYR A 198 -9.57 4.21 14.53
CA TYR A 198 -8.18 3.76 14.41
C TYR A 198 -7.21 4.90 14.13
N VAL A 199 -6.04 4.83 14.78
CA VAL A 199 -4.86 5.63 14.45
C VAL A 199 -3.63 4.74 14.46
N MET A 200 -2.85 4.79 13.38
CA MET A 200 -1.50 4.26 13.34
C MET A 200 -0.51 5.36 13.69
N VAL A 201 0.25 5.20 14.76
CA VAL A 201 1.38 6.10 15.08
C VAL A 201 2.64 5.43 14.59
N ILE A 202 3.39 6.08 13.70
CA ILE A 202 4.62 5.52 13.10
C ILE A 202 5.81 6.35 13.58
N LEU A 203 6.73 5.67 14.27
CA LEU A 203 7.97 6.21 14.81
C LEU A 203 9.16 5.84 13.91
N GLY A 204 10.11 6.77 13.74
CA GLY A 204 11.48 6.40 13.37
C GLY A 204 11.93 6.73 11.95
N ARG A 205 12.89 5.93 11.46
CA ARG A 205 13.69 6.17 10.24
C ARG A 205 13.19 5.33 9.08
N GLY A 206 12.24 5.88 8.32
CA GLY A 206 11.71 5.20 7.15
C GLY A 206 11.52 6.14 5.96
N LEU A 207 10.41 5.90 5.25
CA LEU A 207 9.89 6.80 4.22
C LEU A 207 9.22 8.00 4.87
N ASP A 208 9.42 9.19 4.33
CA ASP A 208 8.72 10.39 4.79
C ASP A 208 7.25 10.32 4.35
N LEU A 209 6.37 9.88 5.26
CA LEU A 209 4.96 9.62 4.92
C LEU A 209 4.20 10.91 4.58
N GLU A 210 4.67 12.08 5.03
CA GLU A 210 4.08 13.36 4.62
C GLU A 210 4.32 13.65 3.14
N ASP A 211 5.54 13.42 2.65
CA ASP A 211 5.86 13.57 1.25
C ASP A 211 5.13 12.52 0.43
N LEU A 212 5.07 11.29 0.95
CA LEU A 212 4.34 10.20 0.33
C LEU A 212 2.85 10.56 0.20
N ALA A 213 2.23 11.12 1.25
CA ALA A 213 0.84 11.56 1.22
C ALA A 213 0.57 12.67 0.21
N ALA A 214 1.55 13.52 -0.10
CA ALA A 214 1.40 14.54 -1.14
C ALA A 214 1.28 13.91 -2.54
N ALA A 215 1.92 12.74 -2.74
CA ALA A 215 1.94 11.97 -3.99
C ALA A 215 2.10 12.88 -5.22
N GLU A 216 3.17 13.66 -5.23
CA GLU A 216 3.44 14.64 -6.28
C GLU A 216 3.45 13.96 -7.66
N SER A 217 2.79 14.58 -8.65
CA SER A 217 2.71 13.98 -9.97
C SER A 217 4.10 13.88 -10.61
N PRO A 218 4.39 12.82 -11.38
CA PRO A 218 5.67 12.69 -12.09
C PRO A 218 6.01 13.86 -13.01
N ARG A 219 5.00 14.61 -13.47
CA ARG A 219 5.16 15.83 -14.28
C ARG A 219 5.59 17.06 -13.48
N MET A 220 5.16 17.19 -12.22
CA MET A 220 5.47 18.36 -11.39
C MET A 220 6.76 18.18 -10.57
N ARG A 221 7.21 16.92 -10.41
CA ARG A 221 8.42 16.60 -9.66
C ARG A 221 9.64 17.32 -10.22
N ARG A 222 10.42 17.98 -9.34
CA ARG A 222 11.68 18.65 -9.68
C ARG A 222 12.64 17.64 -10.32
N ARG A 223 12.90 17.81 -11.61
CA ARG A 223 13.48 16.77 -12.47
C ARG A 223 14.98 16.98 -12.71
N GLY A 224 15.76 15.91 -12.57
CA GLY A 224 17.09 15.85 -13.19
C GLY A 224 17.00 15.66 -14.70
N LYS A 225 18.12 15.81 -15.42
CA LYS A 225 18.19 15.56 -16.87
C LYS A 225 17.83 14.10 -17.20
N ASP A 226 18.25 13.15 -16.37
CA ASP A 226 18.05 11.72 -16.58
C ASP A 226 16.58 11.30 -16.37
N ASP A 227 15.90 11.89 -15.38
CA ASP A 227 14.49 11.62 -15.07
C ASP A 227 13.52 11.98 -16.22
N ASN A 228 13.88 12.97 -17.05
CA ASN A 228 13.09 13.34 -18.22
C ASN A 228 13.11 12.25 -19.30
N SER A 229 14.28 11.65 -19.52
CA SER A 229 14.45 10.61 -20.54
C SER A 229 13.67 9.34 -20.19
N GLU A 230 13.64 8.98 -18.91
CA GLU A 230 12.98 7.75 -18.43
C GLU A 230 11.46 7.89 -18.38
N PHE A 231 10.96 9.10 -18.12
CA PHE A 231 9.54 9.39 -18.26
C PHE A 231 9.12 9.30 -19.73
N PHE A 232 9.85 9.96 -20.63
CA PHE A 232 9.57 9.88 -22.07
C PHE A 232 9.63 8.43 -22.56
N PHE A 233 10.61 7.65 -22.09
CA PHE A 233 10.71 6.22 -22.35
C PHE A 233 9.42 5.49 -21.92
N THR A 234 8.90 5.77 -20.73
CA THR A 234 7.65 5.14 -20.27
C THR A 234 6.45 5.56 -21.14
N GLN A 235 6.37 6.82 -21.58
CA GLN A 235 5.32 7.26 -22.51
C GLN A 235 5.36 6.49 -23.84
N VAL A 236 6.56 6.34 -24.42
CA VAL A 236 6.78 5.58 -25.67
C VAL A 236 6.43 4.11 -25.47
N VAL A 237 6.86 3.49 -24.37
CA VAL A 237 6.54 2.09 -24.08
C VAL A 237 5.03 1.91 -23.88
N CYS A 238 4.35 2.79 -23.14
CA CYS A 238 2.90 2.72 -22.98
C CYS A 238 2.14 2.88 -24.31
N LEU A 239 2.61 3.74 -25.22
CA LEU A 239 2.04 3.87 -26.57
C LEU A 239 2.20 2.59 -27.39
N LEU A 240 3.39 1.99 -27.36
CA LEU A 240 3.67 0.71 -28.04
C LEU A 240 2.83 -0.42 -27.44
N LEU A 241 2.77 -0.52 -26.11
CA LEU A 241 1.95 -1.51 -25.41
C LEU A 241 0.47 -1.37 -25.79
N ALA A 242 -0.09 -0.15 -25.78
CA ALA A 242 -1.48 0.07 -26.16
C ALA A 242 -1.76 -0.36 -27.61
N THR A 243 -0.83 -0.08 -28.53
CA THR A 243 -0.96 -0.50 -29.94
C THR A 243 -0.90 -2.02 -30.06
N LEU A 244 0.02 -2.69 -29.36
CA LEU A 244 0.13 -4.15 -29.34
C LEU A 244 -1.11 -4.81 -28.71
N TRP A 245 -1.69 -4.21 -27.68
CA TRP A 245 -2.95 -4.68 -27.09
C TRP A 245 -4.13 -4.58 -28.05
N ILE A 246 -4.21 -3.52 -28.87
CA ILE A 246 -5.22 -3.40 -29.93
C ILE A 246 -5.02 -4.47 -31.00
N ILE A 247 -3.76 -4.74 -31.40
CA ILE A 247 -3.45 -5.80 -32.36
C ILE A 247 -3.89 -7.16 -31.79
N ILE A 248 -3.57 -7.46 -30.53
CA ILE A 248 -4.04 -8.69 -29.87
C ILE A 248 -5.57 -8.76 -29.87
N LEU A 249 -6.26 -7.67 -29.56
CA LEU A 249 -7.72 -7.66 -29.59
C LEU A 249 -8.28 -7.99 -30.98
N ILE A 250 -7.73 -7.40 -32.05
CA ILE A 250 -8.13 -7.70 -33.43
C ILE A 250 -7.86 -9.18 -33.77
N THR A 251 -6.74 -9.75 -33.31
CA THR A 251 -6.46 -11.17 -33.54
C THR A 251 -7.45 -12.08 -32.80
N VAL A 252 -7.87 -11.70 -31.59
CA VAL A 252 -8.86 -12.44 -30.79
C VAL A 252 -10.23 -12.41 -31.46
N THR A 253 -10.66 -11.28 -32.01
CA THR A 253 -11.96 -11.19 -32.70
C THR A 253 -11.98 -11.94 -34.04
N ALA A 254 -10.82 -12.21 -34.63
CA ALA A 254 -10.70 -13.03 -35.83
C ALA A 254 -10.76 -14.55 -35.56
N LEU A 255 -10.68 -14.99 -34.29
CA LEU A 255 -10.76 -16.41 -33.94
C LEU A 255 -12.17 -16.96 -34.14
N LYS A 256 -12.26 -18.09 -34.85
CA LYS A 256 -13.52 -18.83 -35.07
C LYS A 256 -13.56 -20.18 -34.37
N GLU A 257 -12.42 -20.70 -33.95
CA GLU A 257 -12.25 -22.04 -33.39
C GLU A 257 -11.67 -21.98 -31.98
N ASP A 258 -11.99 -22.98 -31.15
CA ASP A 258 -11.42 -23.20 -29.81
C ASP A 258 -11.51 -22.00 -28.84
N THR A 259 -12.43 -21.06 -29.09
CA THR A 259 -12.57 -19.80 -28.32
C THR A 259 -12.83 -20.01 -26.83
N TRP A 260 -13.40 -21.16 -26.44
CA TRP A 260 -13.61 -21.57 -25.05
C TRP A 260 -12.32 -21.67 -24.23
N TYR A 261 -11.21 -22.11 -24.82
CA TYR A 261 -9.94 -22.16 -24.12
C TYR A 261 -9.41 -20.76 -23.81
N LEU A 262 -9.56 -19.83 -24.77
CA LEU A 262 -9.19 -18.43 -24.55
C LEU A 262 -10.07 -17.79 -23.47
N LEU A 263 -11.38 -18.06 -23.49
CA LEU A 263 -12.31 -17.60 -22.46
C LEU A 263 -11.90 -18.13 -21.08
N GLY A 264 -11.57 -19.42 -20.96
CA GLY A 264 -11.09 -20.04 -19.73
C GLY A 264 -9.79 -19.42 -19.22
N VAL A 265 -8.81 -19.24 -20.10
CA VAL A 265 -7.52 -18.59 -19.79
C VAL A 265 -7.75 -17.16 -19.29
N GLY A 266 -8.45 -16.33 -20.05
CA GLY A 266 -8.68 -14.92 -19.67
C GLY A 266 -9.57 -14.77 -18.45
N GLY A 267 -10.56 -15.65 -18.26
CA GLY A 267 -11.42 -15.70 -17.08
C GLY A 267 -10.65 -16.10 -15.81
N LEU A 268 -9.76 -17.08 -15.90
CA LEU A 268 -8.90 -17.46 -14.77
C LEU A 268 -8.01 -16.28 -14.33
N GLY A 269 -7.45 -15.54 -15.28
CA GLY A 269 -6.67 -14.35 -14.98
C GLY A 269 -7.50 -13.20 -14.42
N MET A 270 -8.75 -13.02 -14.88
CA MET A 270 -9.69 -12.06 -14.28
C MET A 270 -9.92 -12.38 -12.80
N VAL A 271 -10.20 -13.65 -12.45
CA VAL A 271 -10.41 -14.07 -11.05
C VAL A 271 -9.18 -13.77 -10.21
N GLN A 272 -7.98 -14.13 -10.69
CA GLN A 272 -6.74 -13.86 -9.98
C GLN A 272 -6.51 -12.36 -9.77
N ASN A 273 -6.72 -11.53 -10.79
CA ASN A 273 -6.57 -10.09 -10.69
C ASN A 273 -7.59 -9.47 -9.71
N VAL A 274 -8.85 -9.94 -9.70
CA VAL A 274 -9.86 -9.50 -8.72
C VAL A 274 -9.42 -9.83 -7.30
N LEU A 275 -8.96 -11.06 -7.06
CA LEU A 275 -8.50 -11.47 -5.73
C LEU A 275 -7.34 -10.61 -5.28
N VAL A 276 -6.29 -10.47 -6.09
CA VAL A 276 -5.14 -9.61 -5.78
C VAL A 276 -5.56 -8.16 -5.52
N ALA A 277 -6.45 -7.60 -6.34
CA ALA A 277 -6.90 -6.22 -6.20
C ALA A 277 -7.74 -6.00 -4.94
N GLY A 278 -8.51 -7.00 -4.51
CA GLY A 278 -9.47 -6.90 -3.41
C GLY A 278 -8.88 -7.24 -2.05
N THR A 279 -8.07 -8.30 -1.97
CA THR A 279 -7.64 -8.90 -0.70
C THR A 279 -6.85 -7.95 0.16
N GLU A 280 -7.08 -8.04 1.47
CA GLU A 280 -6.25 -7.43 2.50
C GLU A 280 -4.87 -8.10 2.52
N ARG A 281 -3.81 -7.32 2.73
CA ARG A 281 -2.44 -7.86 2.80
C ARG A 281 -1.72 -7.39 4.05
N HIS A 282 -0.69 -8.16 4.40
CA HIS A 282 0.15 -7.86 5.55
C HIS A 282 0.90 -6.54 5.34
N ILE A 283 1.10 -5.75 6.41
CA ILE A 283 1.71 -4.41 6.36
C ILE A 283 3.02 -4.39 5.53
N GLY A 284 3.86 -5.42 5.68
CA GLY A 284 5.12 -5.53 4.91
C GLY A 284 4.97 -5.63 3.39
N THR A 285 3.81 -5.95 2.83
CA THR A 285 3.58 -5.98 1.36
C THR A 285 3.35 -4.58 0.79
N SER A 286 3.07 -3.58 1.63
CA SER A 286 2.98 -2.17 1.19
C SER A 286 4.34 -1.59 0.76
N GLY A 287 5.44 -2.26 1.14
CA GLY A 287 6.81 -1.72 1.05
C GLY A 287 7.14 -0.73 2.18
N ILE A 288 6.22 -0.50 3.12
CA ILE A 288 6.46 0.19 4.38
C ILE A 288 6.57 -0.90 5.45
N HIS A 289 7.79 -1.17 5.90
CA HIS A 289 8.04 -2.18 6.92
C HIS A 289 7.88 -1.57 8.30
N LEU A 290 6.87 -2.02 9.03
CA LEU A 290 6.52 -1.55 10.36
C LEU A 290 6.53 -2.72 11.33
N GLU A 291 7.13 -2.50 12.49
CA GLU A 291 7.04 -3.40 13.63
C GLU A 291 6.07 -2.83 14.66
N LYS A 292 5.13 -3.66 15.12
CA LYS A 292 4.11 -3.26 16.10
C LYS A 292 4.71 -3.28 17.50
N ILE A 293 4.55 -2.18 18.24
CA ILE A 293 5.15 -2.01 19.57
C ILE A 293 4.08 -2.05 20.67
N GLU A 294 3.15 -1.11 20.65
CA GLU A 294 2.13 -0.94 21.70
C GLU A 294 0.73 -0.68 21.11
N GLU A 295 -0.30 -1.02 21.87
CA GLU A 295 -1.69 -0.70 21.56
C GLU A 295 -2.39 -0.05 22.75
N TYR A 296 -3.17 0.99 22.45
CA TYR A 296 -3.97 1.73 23.40
C TYR A 296 -5.43 1.59 22.98
N GLU A 297 -6.28 1.13 23.89
CA GLU A 297 -7.70 0.89 23.64
C GLU A 297 -8.53 1.44 24.79
N GLN A 298 -9.52 2.28 24.48
CA GLN A 298 -10.50 2.74 25.47
C GLN A 298 -11.89 2.88 24.83
N GLU A 299 -12.90 2.96 25.69
CA GLU A 299 -14.30 3.29 25.32
C GLU A 299 -14.44 4.71 24.77
N LYS A 300 -13.58 5.64 25.17
CA LYS A 300 -13.60 7.03 24.71
C LYS A 300 -12.33 7.41 23.97
N VAL A 301 -12.51 8.18 22.90
CA VAL A 301 -11.41 8.73 22.10
C VAL A 301 -10.48 9.57 22.97
N MET A 302 -11.03 10.46 23.80
CA MET A 302 -10.23 11.36 24.64
C MET A 302 -9.33 10.60 25.62
N ASP A 303 -9.89 9.62 26.32
CA ASP A 303 -9.15 8.76 27.26
C ASP A 303 -7.96 8.08 26.58
N THR A 304 -8.13 7.59 25.35
CA THR A 304 -7.06 6.95 24.59
C THR A 304 -5.98 7.95 24.16
N LEU A 305 -6.37 9.17 23.74
CA LEU A 305 -5.43 10.23 23.37
C LEU A 305 -4.61 10.71 24.57
N MET A 306 -5.24 10.78 25.75
CA MET A 306 -4.59 11.13 27.00
C MET A 306 -3.58 10.06 27.41
N ASP A 307 -3.95 8.77 27.38
CA ASP A 307 -3.02 7.66 27.67
C ASP A 307 -1.81 7.66 26.73
N LEU A 308 -2.04 7.92 25.44
CA LEU A 308 -0.97 8.02 24.45
C LEU A 308 -0.05 9.22 24.75
N GLU A 309 -0.59 10.38 25.14
CA GLU A 309 0.21 11.56 25.44
C GLU A 309 1.15 11.35 26.64
N GLU A 310 0.72 10.58 27.65
CA GLU A 310 1.55 10.26 28.81
C GLU A 310 2.81 9.48 28.43
N ASP A 311 2.68 8.54 27.49
CA ASP A 311 3.78 7.69 27.04
C ASP A 311 4.57 8.31 25.86
N TYR A 312 3.88 9.05 24.99
CA TYR A 312 4.40 9.69 23.78
C TYR A 312 4.00 11.18 23.71
N PRO A 313 4.75 12.06 24.41
CA PRO A 313 4.45 13.49 24.45
C PRO A 313 4.31 14.14 23.06
N ARG A 314 3.33 15.04 22.93
CA ARG A 314 2.88 15.76 21.72
C ARG A 314 2.09 14.92 20.71
N VAL A 315 2.15 13.59 20.76
CA VAL A 315 1.43 12.74 19.80
C VAL A 315 -0.07 12.82 20.04
N GLY A 316 -0.54 12.57 21.25
CA GLY A 316 -1.96 12.67 21.61
C GLY A 316 -2.51 14.06 21.33
N LYS A 317 -1.76 15.10 21.75
CA LYS A 317 -2.13 16.51 21.52
C LYS A 317 -2.30 16.86 20.04
N SER A 318 -1.45 16.33 19.15
CA SER A 318 -1.55 16.58 17.70
C SER A 318 -2.84 16.06 17.08
N LEU A 319 -3.39 14.97 17.65
CA LEU A 319 -4.61 14.31 17.17
C LEU A 319 -5.88 14.96 17.69
N VAL A 320 -5.83 15.65 18.84
CA VAL A 320 -7.01 16.29 19.45
C VAL A 320 -7.78 17.16 18.46
N THR A 321 -7.06 17.98 17.69
CA THR A 321 -7.67 18.91 16.72
C THR A 321 -8.37 18.19 15.55
N GLU A 322 -8.10 16.90 15.31
CA GLU A 322 -8.76 16.11 14.27
C GLU A 322 -10.06 15.50 14.77
N PHE A 323 -10.05 14.92 15.96
CA PHE A 323 -11.22 14.22 16.52
C PHE A 323 -12.18 15.17 17.26
N PHE A 324 -11.70 16.31 17.75
CA PHE A 324 -12.48 17.31 18.48
C PHE A 324 -12.40 18.70 17.83
N PRO A 325 -12.89 18.87 16.60
CA PRO A 325 -12.80 20.15 15.88
C PRO A 325 -13.61 21.27 16.54
N SER A 326 -14.66 20.92 17.31
CA SER A 326 -15.54 21.87 18.00
C SER A 326 -14.99 22.36 19.34
N GLY A 327 -13.78 21.95 19.72
CA GLY A 327 -13.19 22.25 21.02
C GLY A 327 -13.44 21.15 22.06
N LEU A 328 -12.88 21.37 23.25
CA LEU A 328 -12.86 20.42 24.35
C LEU A 328 -13.83 20.83 25.45
N ARG A 329 -14.26 19.86 26.27
CA ARG A 329 -14.97 20.16 27.52
C ARG A 329 -14.03 20.85 28.49
N GLU A 330 -14.59 21.54 29.48
CA GLU A 330 -13.79 22.27 30.47
C GLU A 330 -12.82 21.35 31.22
N ALA A 331 -13.29 20.20 31.71
CA ALA A 331 -12.45 19.21 32.40
C ALA A 331 -11.34 18.63 31.49
N GLU A 332 -11.61 18.43 30.20
CA GLU A 332 -10.61 17.96 29.23
C GLU A 332 -9.57 19.05 28.97
N THR A 333 -10.03 20.31 28.82
CA THR A 333 -9.16 21.47 28.64
C THR A 333 -8.21 21.64 29.82
N GLN A 334 -8.72 21.47 31.04
CA GLN A 334 -7.93 21.52 32.27
C GLN A 334 -6.90 20.38 32.32
N TRP A 335 -7.24 19.16 31.90
CA TRP A 335 -6.29 18.04 31.81
C TRP A 335 -5.12 18.36 30.86
N TRP A 336 -5.42 18.88 29.67
CA TRP A 336 -4.37 19.29 28.69
C TRP A 336 -3.57 20.52 29.15
N ALA A 337 -4.11 21.32 30.08
CA ALA A 337 -3.41 22.43 30.72
C ALA A 337 -2.51 21.98 31.90
N GLY A 338 -2.65 20.73 32.35
CA GLY A 338 -1.83 20.12 33.41
C GLY A 338 -2.60 19.75 34.68
N SER A 339 -3.85 20.17 34.82
CA SER A 339 -4.72 19.83 35.96
C SER A 339 -5.42 18.49 35.72
N LYS A 340 -4.70 17.39 35.97
CA LYS A 340 -5.17 16.03 35.64
C LYS A 340 -6.10 15.39 36.68
N GLU A 341 -6.00 15.78 37.95
CA GLU A 341 -6.56 15.05 39.08
C GLU A 341 -8.08 14.87 39.01
N GLU A 342 -8.81 15.93 38.67
CA GLU A 342 -10.28 15.92 38.61
C GLU A 342 -10.80 14.97 37.53
N TYR A 343 -10.22 15.06 36.32
CA TYR A 343 -10.60 14.21 35.20
C TYR A 343 -10.23 12.75 35.45
N GLU A 344 -9.03 12.47 35.99
CA GLU A 344 -8.59 11.10 36.30
C GLU A 344 -9.44 10.46 37.39
N LYS A 345 -9.92 11.24 38.36
CA LYS A 345 -10.85 10.75 39.39
C LYS A 345 -12.18 10.32 38.77
N ASP A 346 -12.81 11.21 37.99
CA ASP A 346 -14.06 10.91 37.27
C ASP A 346 -13.88 9.75 36.29
N ARG A 347 -12.74 9.68 35.59
CA ARG A 347 -12.40 8.59 34.68
C ARG A 347 -12.31 7.25 35.40
N LYS A 348 -11.63 7.17 36.54
CA LYS A 348 -11.52 5.94 37.36
C LYS A 348 -12.86 5.46 37.91
N GLU A 349 -13.74 6.39 38.27
CA GLU A 349 -15.09 6.06 38.73
C GLU A 349 -15.97 5.51 37.60
N ARG A 350 -15.81 6.04 36.37
CA ARG A 350 -16.56 5.57 35.18
C ARG A 350 -16.02 4.27 34.60
N CYS A 351 -14.69 4.12 34.54
CA CYS A 351 -14.02 2.99 33.92
C CYS A 351 -12.91 2.46 34.86
N PRO A 352 -13.25 1.56 35.81
CA PRO A 352 -12.28 1.02 36.76
C PRO A 352 -11.27 0.08 36.10
N TYR A 353 -11.55 -0.39 34.89
CA TYR A 353 -10.70 -1.28 34.09
C TYR A 353 -10.22 -0.57 32.83
N SER A 354 -9.27 0.36 32.97
CA SER A 354 -8.49 0.84 31.82
C SER A 354 -7.73 -0.36 31.23
N VAL A 355 -8.11 -0.79 30.02
CA VAL A 355 -7.41 -1.87 29.32
C VAL A 355 -6.26 -1.25 28.53
N LYS A 356 -5.22 -0.83 29.25
CA LYS A 356 -3.92 -0.64 28.63
C LYS A 356 -3.38 -2.02 28.31
N GLN A 357 -3.58 -2.50 27.08
CA GLN A 357 -2.89 -3.70 26.64
C GLN A 357 -1.40 -3.37 26.62
N GLY A 358 -0.67 -3.96 27.58
CA GLY A 358 0.76 -3.77 27.73
C GLY A 358 1.51 -4.10 26.43
N PRO A 359 2.79 -3.73 26.35
CA PRO A 359 3.54 -3.78 25.11
C PRO A 359 3.52 -5.19 24.52
N ILE A 360 3.15 -5.28 23.24
CA ILE A 360 3.04 -6.58 22.54
C ILE A 360 4.44 -7.14 22.27
N THR A 361 5.46 -6.27 22.28
CA THR A 361 6.88 -6.61 22.15
C THR A 361 7.70 -6.08 23.33
N TYR A 362 8.81 -6.73 23.67
CA TYR A 362 9.67 -6.38 24.81
C TYR A 362 10.38 -5.00 24.70
N ASN A 363 10.17 -4.25 23.61
CA ASN A 363 10.96 -3.06 23.25
C ASN A 363 10.26 -1.71 23.47
N ALA A 364 9.08 -1.67 24.12
CA ALA A 364 8.36 -0.41 24.34
C ALA A 364 9.18 0.69 25.02
N ALA A 365 9.98 0.36 26.03
CA ALA A 365 10.86 1.33 26.68
C ALA A 365 11.87 1.95 25.69
N GLN A 366 12.39 1.14 24.75
CA GLN A 366 13.31 1.61 23.72
C GLN A 366 12.59 2.50 22.70
N ALA A 367 11.38 2.12 22.28
CA ALA A 367 10.56 2.91 21.36
C ALA A 367 10.19 4.28 21.95
N ARG A 368 9.83 4.33 23.25
CA ARG A 368 9.56 5.60 23.96
C ARG A 368 10.81 6.48 24.08
N GLN A 369 11.98 5.90 24.34
CA GLN A 369 13.26 6.62 24.30
C GLN A 369 13.59 7.14 22.90
N HIS A 370 13.35 6.33 21.87
CA HIS A 370 13.55 6.71 20.48
C HIS A 370 12.62 7.87 20.09
N HIS A 371 11.35 7.79 20.45
CA HIS A 371 10.39 8.89 20.32
C HIS A 371 10.90 10.16 21.00
N ALA A 372 11.26 10.08 22.29
CA ALA A 372 11.75 11.22 23.05
C ALA A 372 13.00 11.87 22.41
N LYS A 373 13.85 11.06 21.77
CA LYS A 373 15.01 11.51 20.99
C LYS A 373 14.60 12.24 19.71
N ILE A 374 13.60 11.76 18.98
CA ILE A 374 13.09 12.43 17.76
C ILE A 374 12.46 13.78 18.13
N MET A 375 11.63 13.80 19.17
CA MET A 375 10.90 15.00 19.61
C MET A 375 11.78 16.03 20.34
N GLY A 376 13.07 15.74 20.54
CA GLY A 376 14.02 16.63 21.21
C GLY A 376 13.80 16.78 22.73
N VAL A 377 13.09 15.83 23.35
CA VAL A 377 12.78 15.83 24.78
C VAL A 377 14.00 15.40 25.63
N ILE A 378 14.94 14.65 25.04
CA ILE A 378 16.20 14.23 25.68
C ILE A 378 17.39 14.65 24.79
N LYS A 379 18.44 15.27 25.37
CA LYS A 379 19.69 15.61 24.67
C LYS A 379 20.52 14.35 24.37
N MET A 380 21.12 14.26 23.18
CA MET A 380 22.01 13.15 22.79
C MET A 380 23.16 12.96 23.79
N LYS A 381 23.30 11.74 24.31
CA LYS A 381 24.63 11.23 24.70
C LYS A 381 25.21 10.55 23.45
N PRO A 382 26.44 10.86 23.02
CA PRO A 382 27.05 10.16 21.88
C PRO A 382 27.06 8.66 22.17
N LEU A 383 26.70 7.85 21.17
CA LEU A 383 26.81 6.40 21.28
C LEU A 383 28.26 6.05 21.64
N PRO A 384 28.49 5.19 22.65
CA PRO A 384 29.83 4.65 22.85
C PRO A 384 30.24 3.91 21.56
N PRO A 385 31.50 4.07 21.11
CA PRO A 385 31.97 3.37 19.92
C PRO A 385 31.71 1.88 20.08
N ALA A 386 31.13 1.29 19.04
CA ALA A 386 30.86 -0.14 18.99
C ALA A 386 32.13 -0.90 19.40
N ILE A 387 31.97 -1.87 20.29
CA ILE A 387 33.03 -2.78 20.69
C ILE A 387 33.59 -3.41 19.42
N GLN A 388 34.77 -2.94 18.99
CA GLN A 388 35.62 -3.67 18.07
C GLN A 388 35.83 -5.03 18.71
N ARG A 389 35.24 -6.09 18.12
CA ARG A 389 35.69 -7.45 18.38
C ARG A 389 37.15 -7.49 17.96
N ASP A 390 38.04 -7.43 18.95
CA ASP A 390 39.48 -7.54 18.80
C ASP A 390 39.78 -8.96 18.29
N GLY A 391 39.74 -9.12 16.97
CA GLY A 391 40.19 -10.31 16.27
C GLY A 391 41.71 -10.37 16.29
N ARG A 392 42.30 -10.61 17.47
CA ARG A 392 43.71 -11.02 17.55
C ARG A 392 43.82 -12.48 17.14
N ILE A 393 44.02 -12.67 15.84
CA ILE A 393 44.65 -13.88 15.32
C ILE A 393 46.09 -13.88 15.87
N GLY A 394 46.31 -14.69 16.90
CA GLY A 394 47.66 -15.01 17.37
C GLY A 394 48.40 -15.76 16.26
N ARG A 395 49.37 -15.09 15.64
CA ARG A 395 50.51 -15.77 15.04
C ARG A 395 51.52 -16.01 16.15
N ASN A 396 51.91 -17.26 16.33
CA ASN A 396 53.25 -17.60 16.79
C ASN A 396 53.76 -18.81 15.97
N PRO A 397 55.08 -18.88 15.75
CA PRO A 397 55.73 -19.69 14.70
C PRO A 397 55.64 -21.20 14.92
#